data_AF-M2UI56-F1
#
_entry.id   AF-M2UI56-F1
#
_cell.length_a   1.000
_cell.length_b   1.000
_cell.length_c   1.000
_cell.angle_alpha   90.00
_cell.angle_beta   90.00
_cell.angle_gamma   90.00
#
_symmetry.space_group_name_H-M   'P 1'
#
loop_
_entity.id
_entity.type
_entity.pdbx_description
1 polymer ?
#
loop_
_entity_poly.entity_id
_entity_poly.type
_entity_poly.pdbx_seq_one_letter_code
_entity_poly.pdbx_strand_id
1 'polypeptide(L)'
;ESAWYSFGFVCTTNEEDERRLAGLYAVLIQEADSPESFHELQNALERNDLVTLFDTKGFRNFRELSTHLETFLATLPEQRPTVWRLKQFIHDADSTNPPGCLQRDYGFKYCKQREEVMRLKFIYSKTLEKMEVMELHGACVHGRLYETA
;
A
#
# COMPACT_ATOMS: atom_id res chain seq x y z
N GLU A 1 7.76 8.28 6.09
CA GLU A 1 7.10 7.26 5.24
C GLU A 1 6.06 6.53 6.10
N SER A 2 4.90 6.14 5.55
CA SER A 2 3.82 5.54 6.36
C SER A 2 4.09 4.06 6.61
N ALA A 3 4.06 3.62 7.87
CA ALA A 3 4.19 2.22 8.24
C ALA A 3 3.12 1.34 7.56
N TRP A 4 1.89 1.84 7.44
CA TRP A 4 0.79 1.15 6.77
C TRP A 4 1.14 0.78 5.31
N TYR A 5 1.82 1.68 4.61
CA TYR A 5 2.33 1.40 3.27
C TYR A 5 3.52 0.45 3.28
N SER A 6 4.52 0.72 4.14
CA SER A 6 5.78 -0.03 4.15
C SER A 6 5.59 -1.52 4.46
N PHE A 7 4.67 -1.84 5.38
CA PHE A 7 4.34 -3.20 5.79
C PHE A 7 3.24 -3.86 4.94
N GLY A 8 2.85 -3.26 3.80
CA GLY A 8 1.97 -3.91 2.84
C GLY A 8 0.48 -3.95 3.20
N PHE A 9 0.05 -3.31 4.29
CA PHE A 9 -1.37 -3.17 4.62
C PHE A 9 -2.16 -2.50 3.48
N VAL A 10 -1.52 -1.64 2.69
CA VAL A 10 -2.14 -1.06 1.50
C VAL A 10 -2.62 -2.10 0.46
N CYS A 11 -2.13 -3.34 0.50
CA CYS A 11 -2.54 -4.41 -0.41
C CYS A 11 -3.79 -5.17 0.06
N THR A 12 -4.23 -5.02 1.31
CA THR A 12 -5.43 -5.70 1.81
C THR A 12 -6.69 -5.04 1.24
N THR A 13 -7.75 -5.82 1.06
CA THR A 13 -9.02 -5.33 0.46
C THR A 13 -10.08 -5.01 1.51
N ASN A 14 -9.97 -5.62 2.69
CA ASN A 14 -10.95 -5.51 3.77
C ASN A 14 -10.26 -5.50 5.15
N GLU A 15 -11.02 -5.10 6.17
CA GLU A 15 -10.54 -5.00 7.55
C GLU A 15 -10.19 -6.35 8.19
N GLU A 16 -10.74 -7.46 7.71
CA GLU A 16 -10.41 -8.79 8.23
C GLU A 16 -9.00 -9.21 7.82
N ASP A 17 -8.66 -9.08 6.54
CA ASP A 17 -7.31 -9.39 6.04
C ASP A 17 -6.27 -8.41 6.61
N GLU A 18 -6.65 -7.14 6.81
CA GLU A 18 -5.81 -6.16 7.51
C GLU A 18 -5.52 -6.57 8.95
N ARG A 19 -6.55 -6.99 9.70
CA ARG A 19 -6.39 -7.50 11.07
C ARG A 19 -5.56 -8.79 11.11
N ARG A 20 -5.73 -9.69 10.15
CA ARG A 20 -4.92 -10.91 10.05
C ARG A 20 -3.45 -10.58 9.79
N LEU A 21 -3.16 -9.64 8.88
CA LEU A 21 -1.79 -9.16 8.64
C LEU A 21 -1.19 -8.50 9.90
N ALA A 22 -1.96 -7.66 10.59
CA ALA A 22 -1.55 -7.07 11.86
C ALA A 22 -1.25 -8.15 12.91
N GLY A 23 -2.05 -9.21 12.96
CA GLY A 23 -1.82 -10.37 13.82
C GLY A 23 -0.49 -11.06 13.53
N LEU A 24 -0.13 -11.26 12.26
CA LEU A 24 1.16 -11.85 11.88
C LEU A 24 2.34 -10.99 12.36
N TYR A 25 2.28 -9.67 12.15
CA TYR A 25 3.30 -8.76 12.66
C TYR A 25 3.32 -8.69 14.19
N ALA A 26 2.17 -8.73 14.85
CA ALA A 26 2.08 -8.76 16.29
C ALA A 26 2.75 -10.02 16.86
N VAL A 27 2.52 -11.19 16.27
CA VAL A 27 3.17 -12.44 16.69
C VAL A 27 4.69 -12.35 16.47
N LEU A 28 5.16 -11.79 15.35
CA LEU A 28 6.59 -11.55 15.12
C LEU A 28 7.24 -10.66 16.18
N ILE A 29 6.47 -9.69 16.70
CA ILE A 29 6.93 -8.76 17.75
C ILE A 29 6.77 -9.38 19.15
N GLN A 30 5.71 -10.16 19.40
CA GLN A 30 5.34 -10.70 20.70
C GLN A 30 5.99 -12.05 21.05
N GLU A 31 6.28 -12.92 20.07
CA GLU A 31 7.06 -14.14 20.33
C GLU A 31 8.49 -13.85 20.80
N ALA A 32 8.86 -12.57 20.81
CA ALA A 32 10.08 -12.08 21.37
C ALA A 32 9.79 -11.18 22.57
N ASP A 33 9.92 -11.75 23.77
CA ASP A 33 10.19 -10.96 24.99
C ASP A 33 11.58 -10.28 24.93
N SER A 34 12.13 -10.03 23.74
CA SER A 34 13.52 -9.67 23.50
C SER A 34 13.63 -8.60 22.38
N PRO A 35 14.45 -7.54 22.56
CA PRO A 35 14.65 -6.48 21.57
C PRO A 35 15.08 -6.99 20.18
N GLU A 36 15.66 -8.18 20.12
CA GLU A 36 16.27 -8.76 18.93
C GLU A 36 15.27 -9.04 17.81
N SER A 37 14.02 -9.42 18.09
CA SER A 37 13.05 -9.69 17.00
C SER A 37 12.40 -8.43 16.45
N PHE A 38 12.30 -7.37 17.24
CA PHE A 38 11.97 -6.06 16.69
C PHE A 38 13.07 -5.60 15.71
N HIS A 39 14.34 -5.79 16.07
CA HIS A 39 15.46 -5.52 15.17
C HIS A 39 15.46 -6.43 13.93
N GLU A 40 15.10 -7.70 14.07
CA GLU A 40 14.96 -8.62 12.93
C GLU A 40 13.88 -8.12 11.95
N LEU A 41 12.71 -7.72 12.46
CA LEU A 41 11.63 -7.16 11.65
C LEU A 41 12.04 -5.85 10.98
N GLN A 42 12.68 -4.95 11.73
CA GLN A 42 13.16 -3.68 11.19
C GLN A 42 14.20 -3.91 10.08
N ASN A 43 15.19 -4.78 10.32
CA ASN A 43 16.20 -5.14 9.33
C ASN A 43 15.56 -5.77 8.08
N ALA A 44 14.58 -6.64 8.25
CA ALA A 44 13.87 -7.25 7.13
C ALA A 44 13.11 -6.21 6.31
N LEU A 45 12.49 -5.20 6.96
CA LEU A 45 11.85 -4.10 6.25
C LEU A 45 12.88 -3.26 5.47
N GLU A 46 13.97 -2.85 6.10
CA GLU A 46 15.01 -2.00 5.48
C GLU A 46 15.71 -2.69 4.31
N ARG A 47 15.84 -4.03 4.37
CA ARG A 47 16.48 -4.84 3.33
C ARG A 47 15.50 -5.37 2.27
N ASN A 48 14.21 -5.05 2.39
CA ASN A 48 13.15 -5.58 1.52
C ASN A 48 13.09 -7.13 1.54
N ASP A 49 13.31 -7.71 2.72
CA ASP A 49 13.37 -9.15 3.01
C ASP A 49 12.16 -9.65 3.83
N LEU A 50 11.08 -8.86 3.93
CA LEU A 50 9.89 -9.21 4.72
C LEU A 50 9.23 -10.54 4.29
N VAL A 51 9.23 -10.85 2.99
CA VAL A 51 8.73 -12.13 2.47
C VAL A 51 9.55 -13.29 3.03
N THR A 52 10.87 -13.18 2.98
CA THR A 52 11.82 -14.17 3.53
C THR A 52 11.62 -14.35 5.04
N LEU A 53 11.40 -13.25 5.77
CA LEU A 53 11.12 -13.30 7.20
C LEU A 53 9.83 -14.07 7.50
N PHE A 54 8.74 -13.78 6.80
CA PHE A 54 7.49 -14.52 6.96
C PHE A 54 7.66 -16.01 6.67
N ASP A 55 8.38 -16.36 5.60
CA ASP A 55 8.60 -17.76 5.23
C ASP A 55 9.44 -18.51 6.27
N THR A 56 10.47 -17.86 6.81
CA THR A 56 11.35 -18.43 7.84
C THR A 56 10.62 -18.64 9.17
N LYS A 57 9.66 -17.77 9.48
CA LYS A 57 8.83 -17.84 10.68
C LYS A 57 7.57 -18.69 10.51
N GLY A 58 7.40 -19.33 9.35
CA GLY A 58 6.29 -20.24 9.06
C GLY A 58 4.97 -19.57 8.66
N PHE A 59 4.95 -18.26 8.46
CA PHE A 59 3.75 -17.47 8.14
C PHE A 59 3.40 -17.42 6.65
N ARG A 60 3.63 -18.51 5.90
CA ARG A 60 3.46 -18.55 4.43
C ARG A 60 2.03 -18.20 3.98
N ASN A 61 1.05 -18.38 4.84
CA ASN A 61 -0.36 -18.04 4.64
C ASN A 61 -0.62 -16.54 4.50
N PHE A 62 0.37 -15.66 4.75
CA PHE A 62 0.23 -14.23 4.46
C PHE A 62 -0.15 -13.97 2.99
N ARG A 63 0.26 -14.87 2.06
CA ARG A 63 -0.06 -14.79 0.63
C ARG A 63 -1.55 -14.91 0.32
N GLU A 64 -2.33 -15.48 1.24
CA GLU A 64 -3.78 -15.64 1.10
C GLU A 64 -4.52 -14.34 1.43
N LEU A 65 -3.88 -13.38 2.11
CA LEU A 65 -4.48 -12.13 2.55
C LEU A 65 -4.71 -11.14 1.39
N SER A 66 -3.90 -11.25 0.33
CA SER A 66 -4.04 -10.47 -0.89
C SER A 66 -3.13 -11.05 -1.97
N THR A 67 -3.66 -11.15 -3.19
CA THR A 67 -2.94 -11.61 -4.39
C THR A 67 -1.73 -10.72 -4.73
N HIS A 68 -1.66 -9.51 -4.19
CA HIS A 68 -0.61 -8.54 -4.46
C HIS A 68 0.41 -8.38 -3.34
N LEU A 69 0.14 -8.93 -2.14
CA LEU A 69 0.93 -8.63 -0.95
C LEU A 69 2.37 -9.14 -1.07
N GLU A 70 2.57 -10.37 -1.53
CA GLU A 70 3.92 -10.92 -1.74
C GLU A 70 4.71 -10.09 -2.75
N THR A 71 4.14 -9.84 -3.92
CA THR A 71 4.80 -9.03 -4.96
C THR A 71 5.11 -7.64 -4.45
N PHE A 72 4.21 -7.01 -3.70
CA PHE A 72 4.42 -5.70 -3.11
C PHE A 72 5.59 -5.69 -2.11
N LEU A 73 5.62 -6.64 -1.18
CA LEU A 73 6.67 -6.76 -0.18
C LEU A 73 8.03 -7.16 -0.78
N ALA A 74 8.02 -7.91 -1.89
CA ALA A 74 9.22 -8.28 -2.63
C ALA A 74 9.72 -7.17 -3.56
N THR A 75 8.90 -6.16 -3.87
CA THR A 75 9.28 -5.05 -4.76
C THR A 75 9.85 -3.89 -3.95
N LEU A 76 11.01 -3.38 -4.37
CA LEU A 76 11.63 -2.19 -3.76
C LEU A 76 10.68 -0.99 -3.77
N PRO A 77 10.64 -0.16 -2.71
CA PRO A 77 9.72 0.97 -2.60
C PRO A 77 9.67 1.90 -3.81
N GLU A 78 10.80 2.14 -4.48
CA GLU A 78 10.89 3.02 -5.66
C GLU A 78 10.31 2.40 -6.93
N GLN A 79 10.21 1.07 -6.97
CA GLN A 79 9.71 0.29 -8.10
C GLN A 79 8.24 -0.11 -7.96
N ARG A 80 7.65 0.10 -6.77
CA ARG A 80 6.25 -0.23 -6.51
C ARG A 80 5.32 0.62 -7.41
N PRO A 81 4.26 0.02 -7.97
CA PRO A 81 3.23 0.76 -8.69
C PRO A 81 2.72 1.97 -7.90
N THR A 82 2.65 3.13 -8.54
CA THR A 82 2.27 4.38 -7.87
C THR A 82 0.79 4.39 -7.44
N VAL A 83 -0.02 3.45 -7.92
CA VAL A 83 -1.41 3.26 -7.47
C VAL A 83 -1.51 2.90 -6.00
N TRP A 84 -0.50 2.23 -5.45
CA TRP A 84 -0.47 1.93 -4.01
C TRP A 84 -0.31 3.22 -3.19
N ARG A 85 0.45 4.20 -3.70
CA ARG A 85 0.52 5.53 -3.08
C ARG A 85 -0.80 6.29 -3.21
N LEU A 86 -1.54 6.09 -4.31
CA LEU A 86 -2.88 6.65 -4.47
C LEU A 86 -3.83 6.08 -3.42
N LYS A 87 -3.86 4.76 -3.25
CA LYS A 87 -4.69 4.09 -2.24
C LYS A 87 -4.34 4.57 -0.82
N GLN A 88 -3.05 4.67 -0.49
CA GLN A 88 -2.58 5.27 0.77
C GLN A 88 -3.09 6.70 0.95
N PHE A 89 -2.99 7.53 -0.08
CA PHE A 89 -3.41 8.93 -0.02
C PHE A 89 -4.92 9.08 0.15
N ILE A 90 -5.72 8.21 -0.49
CA ILE A 90 -7.18 8.17 -0.32
C ILE A 90 -7.56 7.75 1.10
N HIS A 91 -6.88 6.73 1.64
CA HIS A 91 -7.11 6.22 3.00
C HIS A 91 -6.85 7.28 4.07
N ASP A 92 -5.83 8.11 3.90
CA ASP A 92 -5.55 9.24 4.79
C ASP A 92 -6.48 10.42 4.47
N ALA A 93 -7.64 10.46 5.12
CA ALA A 93 -8.69 11.45 4.83
C ALA A 93 -8.22 12.91 5.01
N ASP A 94 -7.37 13.16 6.01
CA ASP A 94 -6.91 14.51 6.38
C ASP A 94 -5.79 15.02 5.46
N SER A 95 -5.10 14.12 4.76
CA SER A 95 -4.02 14.50 3.87
C SER A 95 -4.53 15.18 2.59
N THR A 96 -4.20 16.46 2.44
CA THR A 96 -4.49 17.28 1.26
C THR A 96 -3.26 17.55 0.38
N ASN A 97 -2.11 16.97 0.72
CA ASN A 97 -0.84 17.25 0.05
C ASN A 97 -0.41 16.02 -0.78
N PRO A 98 -0.71 15.98 -2.09
CA PRO A 98 -0.43 14.82 -2.91
C PRO A 98 1.09 14.65 -3.10
N PRO A 99 1.64 13.43 -2.90
CA PRO A 99 3.03 13.11 -3.24
C PRO A 99 3.35 13.40 -4.71
N GLY A 100 4.62 13.67 -5.02
CA GLY A 100 5.06 14.02 -6.39
C GLY A 100 4.69 12.99 -7.45
N CYS A 101 4.71 11.70 -7.12
CA CYS A 101 4.24 10.64 -8.02
C CYS A 101 2.74 10.78 -8.35
N LEU A 102 1.90 11.15 -7.38
CA LEU A 102 0.47 11.34 -7.62
C LEU A 102 0.17 12.59 -8.43
N GLN A 103 0.97 13.63 -8.25
CA GLN A 103 0.89 14.83 -9.08
C GLN A 103 1.17 14.51 -10.55
N ARG A 104 2.19 13.71 -10.82
CA ARG A 104 2.58 13.29 -12.17
C ARG A 104 1.58 12.32 -12.79
N ASP A 105 1.22 11.28 -12.05
CA ASP A 105 0.56 10.09 -12.59
C ASP A 105 -0.96 10.18 -12.56
N TYR A 106 -1.53 10.80 -11.53
CA TYR A 106 -2.98 10.78 -11.26
C TYR A 106 -3.64 12.16 -11.37
N GLY A 107 -2.98 13.11 -12.03
CA GLY A 107 -3.58 14.42 -12.35
C GLY A 107 -3.61 15.43 -11.20
N PHE A 108 -3.08 15.08 -10.01
CA PHE A 108 -3.07 16.01 -8.87
C PHE A 108 -2.25 17.28 -9.10
N LYS A 109 -1.35 17.32 -10.10
CA LYS A 109 -0.63 18.56 -10.49
C LYS A 109 -1.56 19.68 -10.97
N TYR A 110 -2.77 19.33 -11.39
CA TYR A 110 -3.77 20.28 -11.87
C TYR A 110 -4.61 20.88 -10.74
N CYS A 111 -4.65 20.25 -9.57
CA CYS A 111 -5.30 20.79 -8.38
C CYS A 111 -4.50 22.00 -7.86
N LYS A 112 -5.16 23.14 -7.73
CA LYS A 112 -4.63 24.40 -7.17
C LYS A 112 -5.13 24.64 -5.75
N GLN A 113 -6.27 24.05 -5.39
CA GLN A 113 -6.92 24.20 -4.09
C GLN A 113 -7.10 22.86 -3.38
N ARG A 114 -7.23 22.90 -2.05
CA ARG A 114 -7.41 21.69 -1.22
C ARG A 114 -8.71 20.96 -1.58
N GLU A 115 -9.75 21.72 -1.90
CA GLU A 115 -11.07 21.25 -2.30
C GLU A 115 -10.99 20.43 -3.59
N GLU A 116 -10.15 20.84 -4.54
CA GLU A 116 -9.92 20.10 -5.79
C GLU A 116 -9.18 18.78 -5.54
N VAL A 117 -8.20 18.78 -4.64
CA VAL A 117 -7.51 17.55 -4.21
C VAL A 117 -8.52 16.59 -3.56
N MET A 118 -9.35 17.07 -2.65
CA MET A 118 -10.37 16.25 -1.99
C MET A 118 -11.39 15.70 -2.98
N ARG A 119 -11.81 16.50 -3.96
CA ARG A 119 -12.71 16.03 -5.02
C ARG A 119 -12.07 14.95 -5.88
N LEU A 120 -10.81 15.10 -6.26
CA LEU A 120 -10.10 14.10 -7.05
C LEU A 120 -9.83 12.82 -6.25
N LYS A 121 -9.50 12.92 -4.95
CA LYS A 121 -9.43 11.77 -4.03
C LYS A 121 -10.76 11.03 -3.99
N PHE A 122 -11.88 11.76 -3.89
CA PHE A 122 -13.21 11.16 -3.88
C PHE A 122 -13.52 10.41 -5.19
N ILE A 123 -13.19 11.00 -6.35
CA ILE A 123 -13.35 10.33 -7.66
C ILE A 123 -12.57 9.02 -7.69
N TYR A 124 -11.28 9.03 -7.30
CA TYR A 124 -10.49 7.79 -7.28
C TYR A 124 -10.97 6.78 -6.26
N SER A 125 -11.48 7.22 -5.10
CA SER A 125 -12.13 6.34 -4.12
C SER A 125 -13.32 5.60 -4.76
N LYS A 126 -14.21 6.34 -5.45
CA LYS A 126 -15.35 5.76 -6.19
C LYS A 126 -14.96 4.90 -7.38
N THR A 127 -13.79 5.17 -7.97
CA THR A 127 -13.22 4.36 -9.04
C THR A 127 -12.76 3.00 -8.49
N LEU A 128 -12.01 3.00 -7.38
CA LEU A 128 -11.51 1.79 -6.71
C LEU A 128 -12.62 0.94 -6.06
N GLU A 129 -13.82 1.48 -5.86
CA GLU A 129 -15.01 0.70 -5.48
C GLU A 129 -15.55 -0.16 -6.64
N LYS A 130 -15.19 0.16 -7.90
CA LYS A 130 -15.76 -0.46 -9.11
C LYS A 130 -14.75 -1.22 -9.95
N MET A 131 -13.46 -0.98 -9.75
CA MET A 131 -12.39 -1.58 -10.56
C MET A 131 -11.21 -2.01 -9.68
N GLU A 132 -10.47 -2.99 -10.17
CA GLU A 132 -9.30 -3.49 -9.45
C GLU A 132 -8.17 -2.46 -9.44
N VAL A 133 -7.41 -2.44 -8.34
CA VAL A 133 -6.33 -1.45 -8.14
C VAL A 133 -5.27 -1.51 -9.25
N MET A 134 -4.96 -2.71 -9.75
CA MET A 134 -4.00 -2.90 -10.83
C MET A 134 -4.57 -2.55 -12.20
N GLU A 135 -5.89 -2.59 -12.39
CA GLU A 135 -6.53 -2.09 -13.62
C GLU A 135 -6.42 -0.57 -13.69
N LEU A 136 -6.63 0.14 -12.56
CA LEU A 136 -6.43 1.58 -12.48
C LEU A 136 -4.97 1.97 -12.76
N HIS A 137 -4.03 1.19 -12.22
CA HIS A 137 -2.60 1.37 -12.55
C HIS A 137 -2.34 1.19 -14.04
N GLY A 138 -2.92 0.14 -14.65
CA GLY A 138 -2.86 -0.08 -16.09
C GLY A 138 -3.40 1.10 -16.88
N ALA A 139 -4.56 1.65 -16.51
CA ALA A 139 -5.12 2.83 -17.15
C ALA A 139 -4.19 4.06 -17.01
N CYS A 140 -3.57 4.25 -15.85
CA CYS A 140 -2.56 5.28 -15.62
C CYS A 140 -1.37 5.14 -16.57
N VAL A 141 -0.75 3.96 -16.64
CA VAL A 141 0.43 3.69 -17.47
C VAL A 141 0.16 3.95 -18.95
N HIS A 142 -1.06 3.69 -19.42
CA HIS A 142 -1.45 3.88 -20.81
C HIS A 142 -2.11 5.24 -21.11
N GLY A 143 -2.20 6.15 -20.14
CA GLY A 143 -2.82 7.46 -20.33
C GLY A 143 -4.34 7.43 -20.52
N ARG A 144 -5.02 6.40 -20.02
CA ARG A 144 -6.47 6.17 -20.17
C ARG A 144 -7.27 6.41 -18.89
N LEU A 145 -6.75 7.18 -17.94
CA LEU A 145 -7.46 7.51 -16.69
C LEU A 145 -8.80 8.22 -16.90
N TYR A 146 -8.97 8.93 -18.03
CA TYR A 146 -10.25 9.57 -18.35
C TYR A 146 -11.36 8.56 -18.69
N GLU A 147 -11.00 7.31 -19.03
CA GLU A 147 -11.94 6.22 -19.36
C GLU A 147 -12.41 5.47 -18.11
N THR A 148 -11.76 5.68 -16.96
CA THR A 148 -12.07 4.98 -15.70
C THR A 148 -13.04 5.76 -14.80
N ALA A 149 -13.41 6.99 -15.17
CA ALA A 149 -14.21 7.92 -14.37
C ALA A 149 -15.72 7.77 -14.60
#